data_AF-Q8ZUE7-F1
#
_entry.id   AF-Q8ZUE7-F1
#
_cell.length_a   1.000
_cell.length_b   1.000
_cell.length_c   1.000
_cell.angle_alpha   90.00
_cell.angle_beta   90.00
_cell.angle_gamma   90.00
#
_symmetry.space_group_name_H-M   'P 1'
#
loop_
_entity.id
_entity.type
_entity.pdbx_description
1 polymer ?
#
loop_
_entity_poly.entity_id
_entity_poly.type
_entity_poly.pdbx_seq_one_letter_code
_entity_poly.pdbx_strand_id
1 'polypeptide(L)'
;MDSKALELQALTTLRRGFLYLAVASLMIIVGMASIIGVFFFARGSVVRGLTEAAILFFITAVFIGGVVALYAVFKKIRPGMRQLASVDKSFGICYTGTNLILAGFIMLILGLLVGAVALMTTRAGILVFLGAYMAALAITFIGYILSFIVGAFKLNAKYGIALFTAAGVVYILDAVVALSIRIGLLSAVGHFLMYIALGRASLAQAKG
;
A
#
# COMPACT_ATOMS: atom_id res chain seq x y z
N MET A 1 1.67 -31.08 -3.41
CA MET A 1 2.76 -30.10 -3.20
C MET A 1 3.13 -30.16 -1.74
N ASP A 2 4.41 -30.27 -1.41
CA ASP A 2 4.88 -30.22 -0.03
C ASP A 2 4.49 -28.88 0.61
N SER A 3 3.92 -28.93 1.82
CA SER A 3 3.50 -27.77 2.60
C SER A 3 4.66 -26.78 2.81
N LYS A 4 5.88 -27.30 3.04
CA LYS A 4 7.09 -26.49 3.20
C LYS A 4 7.46 -25.74 1.91
N ALA A 5 7.39 -26.42 0.77
CA ALA A 5 7.68 -25.81 -0.53
C ALA A 5 6.67 -24.71 -0.88
N LEU A 6 5.39 -24.93 -0.57
CA LEU A 6 4.33 -23.93 -0.78
C LEU A 6 4.51 -22.71 0.13
N GLU A 7 4.91 -22.93 1.39
CA GLU A 7 5.21 -21.85 2.33
C GLU A 7 6.43 -21.02 1.92
N LEU A 8 7.52 -21.66 1.49
CA LEU A 8 8.70 -20.97 0.98
C LEU A 8 8.38 -20.14 -0.27
N GLN A 9 7.57 -20.69 -1.17
CA GLN A 9 7.07 -19.97 -2.34
C GLN A 9 6.21 -18.75 -1.93
N ALA A 10 5.38 -18.90 -0.90
CA ALA A 10 4.55 -17.81 -0.39
C ALA A 10 5.40 -16.68 0.19
N LEU A 11 6.38 -17.00 1.04
CA LEU A 11 7.30 -16.03 1.66
C LEU A 11 8.14 -15.28 0.62
N THR A 12 8.67 -15.99 -0.37
CA THR A 12 9.46 -15.36 -1.45
C THR A 12 8.59 -14.48 -2.35
N THR A 13 7.36 -14.89 -2.63
CA THR A 13 6.40 -14.09 -3.39
C THR A 13 6.00 -12.82 -2.63
N LEU A 14 5.71 -12.94 -1.33
CA LEU A 14 5.41 -11.80 -0.46
C LEU A 14 6.59 -10.84 -0.37
N ARG A 15 7.81 -11.36 -0.19
CA ARG A 15 9.03 -10.56 -0.14
C ARG A 15 9.15 -9.67 -1.37
N ARG A 16 8.99 -10.25 -2.56
CA ARG A 16 9.01 -9.47 -3.82
C ARG A 16 7.88 -8.44 -3.85
N GLY A 17 6.68 -8.79 -3.40
CA GLY A 17 5.56 -7.84 -3.30
C GLY A 17 5.86 -6.64 -2.41
N PHE A 18 6.42 -6.86 -1.22
CA PHE A 18 6.82 -5.79 -0.31
C PHE A 18 7.96 -4.94 -0.85
N LEU A 19 8.88 -5.52 -1.63
CA LEU A 19 9.90 -4.73 -2.34
C LEU A 19 9.27 -3.77 -3.35
N TYR A 20 8.31 -4.24 -4.15
CA TYR A 20 7.61 -3.37 -5.09
C TYR A 20 6.80 -2.28 -4.38
N LEU A 21 6.18 -2.58 -3.24
CA LEU A 21 5.52 -1.57 -2.42
C LEU A 21 6.49 -0.54 -1.83
N ALA A 22 7.67 -0.97 -1.39
CA ALA A 22 8.72 -0.08 -0.91
C ALA A 22 9.19 0.88 -2.02
N VAL A 23 9.41 0.37 -3.23
CA VAL A 23 9.76 1.19 -4.39
C VAL A 23 8.62 2.15 -4.76
N ALA A 24 7.38 1.66 -4.79
CA ALA A 24 6.22 2.49 -5.10
C ALA A 24 6.04 3.64 -4.10
N SER A 25 6.15 3.36 -2.80
CA SER A 25 6.06 4.37 -1.75
C SER A 25 7.20 5.39 -1.85
N LEU A 26 8.43 4.96 -2.12
CA LEU A 26 9.55 5.88 -2.39
C LEU A 26 9.29 6.80 -3.59
N MET A 27 8.74 6.28 -4.69
CA MET A 27 8.39 7.11 -5.85
C MET A 27 7.37 8.19 -5.49
N ILE A 28 6.34 7.83 -4.71
CA ILE A 28 5.32 8.79 -4.25
C ILE A 28 5.94 9.84 -3.32
N ILE A 29 6.83 9.44 -2.41
CA ILE A 29 7.54 10.35 -1.49
C ILE A 29 8.40 11.34 -2.28
N VAL A 30 9.18 10.86 -3.25
CA VAL A 30 10.02 11.72 -4.10
C VAL A 30 9.16 12.68 -4.92
N GLY A 31 8.02 12.20 -5.45
CA GLY A 31 7.02 13.05 -6.08
C GLY A 31 6.52 14.15 -5.15
N MET A 32 6.11 13.81 -3.93
CA MET A 32 5.64 14.79 -2.93
C MET A 32 6.72 15.82 -2.56
N ALA A 33 7.96 15.36 -2.38
CA ALA A 33 9.09 16.23 -2.06
C ALA A 33 9.35 17.28 -3.15
N SER A 34 9.11 16.93 -4.43
CA SER A 34 9.26 17.87 -5.55
C SER A 34 8.27 19.05 -5.47
N ILE A 35 7.02 18.80 -5.06
CA ILE A 35 6.01 19.86 -4.87
C ILE A 35 6.38 20.75 -3.69
N ILE A 36 6.78 20.14 -2.57
CA ILE A 36 7.21 20.88 -1.38
C ILE A 36 8.41 21.76 -1.71
N GLY A 37 9.39 21.24 -2.45
CA GLY A 37 10.56 21.99 -2.90
C GLY A 37 10.17 23.22 -3.71
N VAL A 38 9.25 23.09 -4.67
CA VAL A 38 8.76 24.26 -5.41
C VAL A 38 8.05 25.25 -4.48
N PHE A 39 7.21 24.79 -3.56
CA PHE A 39 6.47 25.69 -2.65
C PHE A 39 7.39 26.56 -1.77
N PHE A 40 8.51 26.02 -1.30
CA PHE A 40 9.43 26.72 -0.41
C PHE A 40 10.53 27.53 -1.12
N PHE A 41 10.99 27.08 -2.29
CA PHE A 41 12.16 27.69 -2.97
C PHE A 41 11.80 28.64 -4.12
N ALA A 42 10.51 28.79 -4.43
CA ALA A 42 10.06 29.57 -5.57
C ALA A 42 9.76 31.05 -5.26
N ARG A 43 10.63 31.97 -5.68
CA ARG A 43 10.32 33.40 -5.88
C ARG A 43 10.70 33.84 -7.30
N GLY A 44 9.80 34.49 -8.04
CA GLY A 44 10.07 35.10 -9.36
C GLY A 44 9.47 34.39 -10.59
N SER A 45 9.80 34.80 -11.82
CA SER A 45 9.23 34.26 -13.07
C SER A 45 9.78 32.88 -13.49
N VAL A 46 10.99 32.53 -13.03
CA VAL A 46 11.60 31.17 -13.15
C VAL A 46 10.73 30.10 -12.46
N VAL A 47 9.88 30.52 -11.52
CA VAL A 47 8.94 29.67 -10.78
C VAL A 47 7.91 29.03 -11.67
N ARG A 48 7.40 29.70 -12.71
CA ARG A 48 6.25 29.19 -13.48
C ARG A 48 6.60 27.89 -14.21
N GLY A 49 7.75 27.84 -14.87
CA GLY A 49 8.26 26.64 -15.54
C GLY A 49 8.66 25.52 -14.57
N LEU A 50 9.25 25.86 -13.42
CA LEU A 50 9.58 24.88 -12.37
C LEU A 50 8.33 24.30 -11.71
N THR A 51 7.28 25.10 -11.55
CA THR A 51 6.01 24.68 -10.94
C THR A 51 5.28 23.70 -11.85
N GLU A 52 5.18 23.99 -13.14
CA GLU A 52 4.57 23.08 -14.12
C GLU A 52 5.35 21.77 -14.23
N ALA A 53 6.68 21.82 -14.28
CA ALA A 53 7.53 20.64 -14.31
C ALA A 53 7.40 19.78 -13.03
N ALA A 54 7.33 20.40 -11.85
CA ALA A 54 7.15 19.68 -10.59
C ALA A 54 5.75 19.07 -10.46
N ILE A 55 4.70 19.77 -10.91
CA ILE A 55 3.34 19.21 -10.96
C ILE A 55 3.30 18.01 -11.90
N LEU A 56 3.88 18.12 -13.11
CA LEU A 56 3.93 17.01 -14.06
C LEU A 56 4.73 15.82 -13.50
N PHE A 57 5.88 16.10 -12.88
CA PHE A 57 6.70 15.07 -12.22
C PHE A 57 5.94 14.39 -11.09
N PHE A 58 5.24 15.14 -10.24
CA PHE A 58 4.41 14.60 -9.17
C PHE A 58 3.30 13.71 -9.70
N ILE A 59 2.52 14.18 -10.69
CA ILE A 59 1.45 13.38 -11.31
C ILE A 59 2.03 12.09 -11.88
N THR A 60 3.16 12.17 -12.58
CA THR A 60 3.84 11.01 -13.16
C THR A 60 4.32 10.04 -12.08
N ALA A 61 4.95 10.54 -11.02
CA ALA A 61 5.44 9.73 -9.91
C ALA A 61 4.31 9.03 -9.14
N VAL A 62 3.20 9.73 -8.90
CA VAL A 62 2.01 9.14 -8.27
C VAL A 62 1.36 8.10 -9.17
N PHE A 63 1.28 8.36 -10.48
CA PHE A 63 0.69 7.42 -11.43
C PHE A 63 1.53 6.14 -11.54
N ILE A 64 2.84 6.27 -11.77
CA ILE A 64 3.75 5.12 -11.84
C ILE A 64 3.78 4.38 -10.50
N GLY A 65 3.96 5.10 -9.38
CA GLY A 65 3.95 4.52 -8.05
C GLY A 65 2.65 3.79 -7.74
N GLY A 66 1.51 4.37 -8.10
CA GLY A 66 0.19 3.74 -7.98
C GLY A 66 0.08 2.45 -8.79
N VAL A 67 0.50 2.46 -10.06
CA VAL A 67 0.50 1.27 -10.93
C VAL A 67 1.40 0.16 -10.36
N VAL A 68 2.59 0.51 -9.87
CA VAL A 68 3.52 -0.45 -9.24
C VAL A 68 2.93 -0.99 -7.93
N ALA A 69 2.30 -0.16 -7.11
CA ALA A 69 1.64 -0.59 -5.88
C ALA A 69 0.47 -1.54 -6.16
N LEU A 70 -0.36 -1.21 -7.14
CA LEU A 70 -1.43 -2.09 -7.63
C LEU A 70 -0.84 -3.41 -8.11
N TYR A 71 0.19 -3.39 -8.96
CA TYR A 71 0.87 -4.60 -9.42
C TYR A 71 1.37 -5.45 -8.24
N ALA A 72 2.00 -4.82 -7.24
CA ALA A 72 2.51 -5.50 -6.05
C ALA A 72 1.39 -6.21 -5.27
N VAL A 73 0.28 -5.51 -5.02
CA VAL A 73 -0.87 -6.04 -4.29
C VAL A 73 -1.53 -7.17 -5.06
N PHE A 74 -1.82 -6.97 -6.35
CA PHE A 74 -2.55 -7.93 -7.18
C PHE A 74 -1.75 -9.19 -7.51
N LYS A 75 -0.51 -9.02 -8.00
CA LYS A 75 0.27 -10.11 -8.58
C LYS A 75 1.21 -10.78 -7.59
N LYS A 76 1.53 -10.15 -6.45
CA LYS A 76 2.49 -10.69 -5.48
C LYS A 76 1.87 -10.91 -4.11
N ILE A 77 1.32 -9.87 -3.49
CA ILE A 77 0.83 -9.98 -2.09
C ILE A 77 -0.40 -10.86 -2.01
N ARG A 78 -1.42 -10.62 -2.84
CA ARG A 78 -2.64 -11.45 -2.86
C ARG A 78 -2.36 -12.95 -3.05
N PRO A 79 -1.59 -13.42 -4.06
CA PRO A 79 -1.29 -14.84 -4.19
C PRO A 79 -0.40 -15.36 -3.07
N GLY A 80 0.56 -14.56 -2.57
CA GLY A 80 1.40 -14.96 -1.44
C GLY A 80 0.60 -15.16 -0.15
N MET A 81 -0.34 -14.26 0.17
CA MET A 81 -1.24 -14.42 1.32
C MET A 81 -2.22 -15.57 1.13
N ARG A 82 -2.69 -15.83 -0.11
CA ARG A 82 -3.54 -17.00 -0.42
C ARG A 82 -2.78 -18.31 -0.18
N GLN A 83 -1.51 -18.38 -0.60
CA GLN A 83 -0.66 -19.54 -0.37
C GLN A 83 -0.42 -19.75 1.12
N LEU A 84 -0.06 -18.69 1.88
CA LEU A 84 0.05 -18.78 3.34
C LEU A 84 -1.26 -19.22 4.00
N ALA A 85 -2.41 -18.71 3.55
CA ALA A 85 -3.72 -19.07 4.08
C ALA A 85 -4.10 -20.54 3.82
N SER A 86 -3.53 -21.16 2.79
CA SER A 86 -3.71 -22.59 2.52
C SER A 86 -2.88 -23.49 3.43
N VAL A 87 -1.73 -23.00 3.92
CA VAL A 87 -0.88 -23.70 4.89
C VAL A 87 -1.39 -23.49 6.31
N ASP A 88 -1.77 -22.26 6.63
CA ASP A 88 -2.27 -21.87 7.93
C ASP A 88 -3.49 -20.96 7.76
N LYS A 89 -4.66 -21.49 8.17
CA LYS A 89 -5.95 -20.81 8.08
C LYS A 89 -5.98 -19.47 8.82
N SER A 90 -5.07 -19.24 9.78
CA SER A 90 -4.94 -17.97 10.49
C SER A 90 -4.68 -16.79 9.52
N PHE A 91 -3.99 -17.00 8.40
CA PHE A 91 -3.72 -15.97 7.40
C PHE A 91 -4.92 -15.62 6.51
N GLY A 92 -6.03 -16.34 6.63
CA GLY A 92 -7.27 -16.07 5.88
C GLY A 92 -7.79 -14.64 6.10
N ILE A 93 -7.66 -14.11 7.32
CA ILE A 93 -8.05 -12.72 7.66
C ILE A 93 -7.23 -11.71 6.84
N CYS A 94 -5.94 -11.95 6.68
CA CYS A 94 -5.05 -11.05 5.95
C CYS A 94 -5.26 -11.16 4.44
N TYR A 95 -5.63 -12.35 3.93
CA TYR A 95 -6.09 -12.51 2.55
C TYR A 95 -7.39 -11.74 2.28
N THR A 96 -8.36 -11.80 3.19
CA THR A 96 -9.58 -10.98 3.13
C THR A 96 -9.25 -9.50 3.14
N GLY A 97 -8.29 -9.07 3.97
CA GLY A 97 -7.76 -7.71 3.94
C GLY A 97 -7.25 -7.29 2.56
N THR A 98 -6.52 -8.17 1.87
CA THR A 98 -5.96 -7.84 0.55
C THR A 98 -7.06 -7.71 -0.50
N ASN A 99 -8.13 -8.50 -0.38
CA ASN A 99 -9.31 -8.37 -1.23
C ASN A 99 -10.10 -7.09 -0.91
N LEU A 100 -10.13 -6.63 0.34
CA LEU A 100 -10.74 -5.34 0.71
C LEU A 100 -9.97 -4.15 0.13
N ILE A 101 -8.62 -4.18 0.14
CA ILE A 101 -7.82 -3.15 -0.54
C ILE A 101 -8.22 -3.08 -2.01
N LEU A 102 -8.32 -4.24 -2.67
CA LEU A 102 -8.75 -4.35 -4.05
C LEU A 102 -10.18 -3.81 -4.27
N ALA A 103 -11.13 -4.24 -3.45
CA ALA A 103 -12.52 -3.77 -3.53
C ALA A 103 -12.61 -2.25 -3.33
N GLY A 104 -11.82 -1.71 -2.41
CA GLY A 104 -11.70 -0.27 -2.17
C GLY A 104 -11.18 0.48 -3.40
N PHE A 105 -10.14 -0.01 -4.08
CA PHE A 105 -9.68 0.59 -5.33
C PHE A 105 -10.70 0.52 -6.46
N ILE A 106 -11.38 -0.61 -6.63
CA ILE A 106 -12.45 -0.75 -7.64
C ILE A 106 -13.58 0.24 -7.34
N MET A 107 -13.99 0.31 -6.08
CA MET A 107 -15.01 1.26 -5.63
C MET A 107 -14.56 2.71 -5.81
N LEU A 108 -13.28 3.02 -5.59
CA LEU A 108 -12.73 4.35 -5.83
C LEU A 108 -12.86 4.73 -7.31
N ILE A 109 -12.45 3.84 -8.22
CA ILE A 109 -12.53 4.09 -9.66
C ILE A 109 -13.98 4.27 -10.12
N LEU A 110 -14.86 3.33 -9.75
CA LEU A 110 -16.29 3.41 -10.10
C LEU A 110 -16.95 4.63 -9.47
N GLY A 111 -16.62 4.93 -8.21
CA GLY A 111 -17.14 6.07 -7.46
C GLY A 111 -16.69 7.40 -8.04
N LEU A 112 -15.44 7.51 -8.52
CA LEU A 112 -14.94 8.69 -9.22
C LEU A 112 -15.66 8.86 -10.57
N LEU A 113 -15.89 7.79 -11.32
CA LEU A 113 -16.61 7.85 -12.60
C LEU A 113 -18.08 8.26 -12.40
N VAL A 114 -18.81 7.54 -11.55
CA VAL A 114 -20.23 7.83 -11.26
C VAL A 114 -20.36 9.21 -10.61
N GLY A 115 -19.47 9.54 -9.68
CA GLY A 115 -19.44 10.84 -9.02
C GLY A 115 -19.14 11.99 -9.99
N ALA A 116 -18.23 11.81 -10.95
CA ALA A 116 -17.96 12.82 -11.99
C ALA A 116 -19.18 13.08 -12.87
N VAL A 117 -19.88 12.03 -13.29
CA VAL A 117 -21.14 12.17 -14.05
C VAL A 117 -22.21 12.85 -13.19
N ALA A 118 -22.35 12.46 -11.92
CA ALA A 118 -23.31 13.05 -11.00
C ALA A 118 -23.03 14.54 -10.74
N LEU A 119 -21.74 14.92 -10.63
CA LEU A 119 -21.28 16.32 -10.50
C LEU A 119 -21.70 17.19 -11.69
N MET A 120 -21.69 16.63 -12.91
CA MET A 120 -22.09 17.35 -14.12
C MET A 120 -23.61 17.45 -14.31
N THR A 121 -24.38 16.56 -13.66
CA THR A 121 -25.81 16.38 -13.95
C THR A 121 -26.73 16.83 -12.82
N THR A 122 -26.24 16.85 -11.57
CA THR A 122 -27.08 17.11 -10.40
C THR A 122 -26.37 17.98 -9.36
N ARG A 123 -27.13 18.84 -8.66
CA ARG A 123 -26.61 19.62 -7.52
C ARG A 123 -26.21 18.72 -6.33
N ALA A 124 -26.80 17.53 -6.23
CA ALA A 124 -26.42 16.51 -5.24
C ALA A 124 -25.17 15.71 -5.65
N GLY A 125 -24.61 15.94 -6.83
CA GLY A 125 -23.45 15.22 -7.34
C GLY A 125 -22.22 15.31 -6.45
N ILE A 126 -22.04 16.43 -5.73
CA ILE A 126 -20.99 16.59 -4.72
C ILE A 126 -21.13 15.57 -3.59
N LEU A 127 -22.35 15.31 -3.11
CA LEU A 127 -22.58 14.37 -2.00
C LEU A 127 -22.35 12.93 -2.46
N VAL A 128 -22.74 12.60 -3.69
CA VAL A 128 -22.49 11.27 -4.28
C VAL A 128 -21.00 11.04 -4.47
N PHE A 129 -20.28 12.02 -5.03
CA PHE A 129 -18.84 11.95 -5.23
C PHE A 129 -18.09 11.81 -3.89
N LEU A 130 -18.41 12.67 -2.92
CA LEU A 130 -17.78 12.65 -1.61
C LEU A 130 -18.11 11.36 -0.84
N GLY A 131 -19.37 10.90 -0.89
CA GLY A 131 -19.80 9.66 -0.25
C GLY A 131 -19.08 8.44 -0.82
N ALA A 132 -19.00 8.33 -2.14
CA ALA A 132 -18.30 7.23 -2.80
C ALA A 132 -16.79 7.26 -2.50
N TYR A 133 -16.17 8.45 -2.51
CA TYR A 133 -14.77 8.63 -2.15
C TYR A 133 -14.49 8.21 -0.70
N MET A 134 -15.32 8.65 0.25
CA MET A 134 -15.17 8.31 1.67
C MET A 134 -15.38 6.82 1.94
N ALA A 135 -16.37 6.19 1.29
CA ALA A 135 -16.61 4.76 1.41
C ALA A 135 -15.43 3.94 0.88
N ALA A 136 -14.91 4.30 -0.30
CA ALA A 136 -13.75 3.64 -0.89
C ALA A 136 -12.50 3.76 0.01
N LEU A 137 -12.29 4.94 0.61
CA LEU A 137 -11.20 5.16 1.56
C LEU A 137 -11.35 4.28 2.81
N ALA A 138 -12.55 4.23 3.41
CA ALA A 138 -12.80 3.43 4.61
C ALA A 138 -12.52 1.94 4.36
N ILE A 139 -13.01 1.39 3.24
CA ILE A 139 -12.79 -0.01 2.86
C ILE A 139 -11.30 -0.29 2.64
N THR A 140 -10.61 0.60 1.93
CA THR A 140 -9.17 0.47 1.67
C THR A 140 -8.37 0.52 2.98
N PHE A 141 -8.76 1.40 3.91
CA PHE A 141 -8.12 1.53 5.21
C PHE A 141 -8.30 0.28 6.08
N ILE A 142 -9.51 -0.29 6.14
CA ILE A 142 -9.75 -1.56 6.82
C ILE A 142 -8.91 -2.68 6.19
N GLY A 143 -8.87 -2.72 4.85
CA GLY A 143 -8.04 -3.66 4.12
C GLY A 143 -6.54 -3.53 4.43
N TYR A 144 -6.05 -2.29 4.57
CA TYR A 144 -4.67 -1.98 4.97
C TYR A 144 -4.36 -2.54 6.36
N ILE A 145 -5.23 -2.29 7.35
CA ILE A 145 -5.07 -2.80 8.72
C ILE A 145 -4.98 -4.34 8.71
N LEU A 146 -5.92 -5.01 8.04
CA LEU A 146 -5.98 -6.46 8.03
C LEU A 146 -4.81 -7.11 7.26
N SER A 147 -4.37 -6.50 6.16
CA SER A 147 -3.31 -7.05 5.31
C SER A 147 -1.91 -6.81 5.89
N PHE A 148 -1.66 -5.59 6.35
CA PHE A 148 -0.31 -5.14 6.71
C PHE A 148 -0.07 -5.19 8.20
N ILE A 149 -0.97 -4.61 9.01
CA ILE A 149 -0.79 -4.57 10.47
C ILE A 149 -1.00 -5.96 11.05
N VAL A 150 -2.20 -6.54 10.88
CA VAL A 150 -2.51 -7.88 11.39
C VAL A 150 -1.61 -8.92 10.71
N GLY A 151 -1.33 -8.77 9.42
CA GLY A 151 -0.39 -9.64 8.70
C GLY A 151 1.00 -9.65 9.33
N ALA A 152 1.54 -8.49 9.71
CA ALA A 152 2.83 -8.40 10.37
C ALA A 152 2.85 -9.13 11.72
N PHE A 153 1.87 -8.89 12.58
CA PHE A 153 1.82 -9.56 13.89
C PHE A 153 1.62 -11.08 13.77
N LYS A 154 0.82 -11.55 12.79
CA LYS A 154 0.68 -12.99 12.53
C LYS A 154 1.96 -13.62 12.03
N LEU A 155 2.70 -12.94 11.14
CA LEU A 155 4.02 -13.40 10.70
C LEU A 155 5.01 -13.46 11.87
N ASN A 156 4.98 -12.49 12.79
CA ASN A 156 5.78 -12.57 14.02
C ASN A 156 5.39 -13.78 14.88
N ALA A 157 4.10 -13.99 15.11
CA ALA A 157 3.61 -15.11 15.93
C ALA A 157 4.03 -16.48 15.36
N LYS A 158 4.11 -16.60 14.03
CA LYS A 158 4.51 -17.84 13.36
C LYS A 158 6.02 -18.05 13.27
N TYR A 159 6.78 -17.01 12.92
CA TYR A 159 8.22 -17.15 12.64
C TYR A 159 9.14 -16.64 13.76
N GLY A 160 8.60 -15.98 14.78
CA GLY A 160 9.36 -15.46 15.93
C GLY A 160 10.34 -14.33 15.60
N ILE A 161 10.19 -13.66 14.44
CA ILE A 161 11.14 -12.62 13.99
C ILE A 161 10.65 -11.24 14.39
N ALA A 162 11.34 -10.59 15.32
CA ALA A 162 11.01 -9.27 15.86
C ALA A 162 10.86 -8.15 14.81
N LEU A 163 11.50 -8.27 13.63
CA LEU A 163 11.33 -7.30 12.55
C LEU A 163 9.88 -7.24 12.04
N PHE A 164 9.11 -8.32 12.13
CA PHE A 164 7.70 -8.30 11.79
C PHE A 164 6.90 -7.42 12.76
N THR A 165 7.19 -7.50 14.07
CA THR A 165 6.60 -6.61 15.07
C THR A 165 6.96 -5.16 14.80
N ALA A 166 8.24 -4.87 14.50
CA ALA A 166 8.68 -3.52 14.15
C ALA A 166 7.93 -2.99 12.92
N ALA A 167 7.78 -3.80 11.86
CA ALA A 167 6.99 -3.43 10.68
C ALA A 167 5.52 -3.15 11.04
N GLY A 168 4.90 -3.99 11.87
CA GLY A 168 3.52 -3.81 12.35
C GLY A 168 3.33 -2.49 13.12
N VAL A 169 4.25 -2.16 14.02
CA VAL A 169 4.23 -0.88 14.77
C VAL A 169 4.39 0.31 13.83
N VAL A 170 5.31 0.23 12.86
CA VAL A 170 5.50 1.28 11.86
C VAL A 170 4.23 1.48 11.02
N TYR A 171 3.54 0.41 10.62
CA TYR A 171 2.25 0.53 9.92
C TYR A 171 1.12 1.10 10.78
N ILE A 172 1.12 0.83 12.10
CA ILE A 172 0.17 1.48 13.02
C ILE A 172 0.44 2.99 13.07
N LEU A 173 1.70 3.38 13.24
CA LEU A 173 2.09 4.78 13.24
C LEU A 173 1.77 5.45 11.89
N ASP A 174 2.02 4.77 10.78
CA ASP A 174 1.65 5.24 9.44
C ASP A 174 0.13 5.44 9.32
N ALA A 175 -0.68 4.50 9.82
CA ALA A 175 -2.13 4.61 9.80
C ALA A 175 -2.64 5.79 10.65
N VAL A 176 -2.06 6.00 11.83
CA VAL A 176 -2.41 7.15 12.71
C VAL A 176 -2.00 8.46 12.04
N VAL A 177 -0.79 8.54 11.50
CA VAL A 177 -0.30 9.74 10.80
C VAL A 177 -1.14 9.99 9.55
N ALA A 178 -1.54 8.96 8.80
CA ALA A 178 -2.37 9.10 7.60
C ALA A 178 -3.77 9.70 7.87
N LEU A 179 -4.27 9.62 9.12
CA LEU A 179 -5.49 10.33 9.53
C LEU A 179 -5.28 11.83 9.66
N SER A 180 -4.05 12.28 9.95
CA SER A 180 -3.71 13.69 10.12
C SER A 180 -3.04 14.30 8.87
N ILE A 181 -2.02 13.63 8.32
CA ILE A 181 -1.21 14.09 7.18
C ILE A 181 -0.78 12.88 6.33
N ARG A 182 -1.24 12.82 5.07
CA ARG A 182 -0.96 11.70 4.16
C ARG A 182 0.40 11.82 3.45
N ILE A 183 1.51 11.64 4.19
CA ILE A 183 2.87 11.76 3.62
C ILE A 183 3.47 10.40 3.21
N GLY A 184 2.97 9.27 3.75
CA GLY A 184 3.35 7.91 3.31
C GLY A 184 4.80 7.48 3.61
N LEU A 185 5.58 8.31 4.32
CA LEU A 185 6.98 8.04 4.63
C LEU A 185 7.16 6.79 5.50
N LEU A 186 6.29 6.63 6.51
CA LEU A 186 6.35 5.48 7.43
C LEU A 186 5.97 4.18 6.72
N SER A 187 5.02 4.24 5.77
CA SER A 187 4.66 3.12 4.90
C SER A 187 5.88 2.50 4.20
N ALA A 188 6.76 3.34 3.63
CA ALA A 188 7.98 2.87 2.97
C ALA A 188 8.90 2.10 3.93
N VAL A 189 9.12 2.63 5.13
CA VAL A 189 9.91 1.98 6.18
C VAL A 189 9.28 0.64 6.58
N GLY A 190 7.96 0.60 6.77
CA GLY A 190 7.23 -0.63 7.07
C GLY A 190 7.39 -1.70 5.98
N HIS A 191 7.34 -1.30 4.71
CA HIS A 191 7.56 -2.19 3.57
C HIS A 191 8.99 -2.75 3.52
N PHE A 192 10.00 -1.92 3.78
CA PHE A 192 11.40 -2.38 3.86
C PHE A 192 11.63 -3.36 5.02
N LEU A 193 11.10 -3.07 6.21
CA LEU A 193 11.21 -3.97 7.36
C LEU A 193 10.58 -5.33 7.05
N MET A 194 9.40 -5.32 6.43
CA MET A 194 8.70 -6.53 6.01
C MET A 194 9.49 -7.31 4.95
N TYR A 195 10.08 -6.62 3.96
CA TYR A 195 10.95 -7.24 2.95
C TYR A 195 12.14 -7.99 3.59
N ILE A 196 12.81 -7.37 4.56
CA ILE A 196 13.96 -7.97 5.26
C ILE A 196 13.49 -9.15 6.12
N ALA A 197 12.39 -8.99 6.86
CA ALA A 197 11.84 -10.01 7.74
C ALA A 197 11.42 -11.27 6.97
N LEU A 198 10.73 -11.10 5.83
CA LEU A 198 10.35 -12.22 4.95
C LEU A 198 11.58 -12.90 4.34
N GLY A 199 12.64 -12.15 4.05
CA GLY A 199 13.93 -12.72 3.64
C GLY A 199 14.50 -13.65 4.70
N ARG A 200 14.53 -13.22 5.96
CA ARG A 200 14.99 -14.04 7.09
C ARG A 200 14.12 -15.28 7.31
N ALA A 201 12.79 -15.11 7.27
CA ALA A 201 11.85 -16.23 7.40
C ALA A 201 12.04 -17.26 6.27
N SER A 202 12.22 -16.81 5.03
CA SER A 202 12.45 -17.72 3.89
C SER A 202 13.76 -18.51 4.01
N LEU A 203 14.82 -17.89 4.54
CA LEU A 203 16.10 -18.56 4.76
C LEU A 203 16.03 -19.58 5.90
N ALA A 204 15.28 -19.27 6.97
CA ALA A 204 15.04 -20.21 8.06
C ALA A 204 14.25 -21.43 7.56
N GLN A 205 13.20 -21.20 6.76
CA GLN A 205 12.36 -22.27 6.22
C GLN A 205 13.07 -23.12 5.16
N ALA A 206 14.06 -22.58 4.45
CA ALA A 206 14.87 -23.34 3.51
C ALA A 206 15.92 -24.25 4.18
N LYS A 207 16.23 -24.00 5.47
CA LYS A 207 17.24 -24.76 6.24
C LYS A 207 16.65 -25.85 7.13
N GLY A 208 15.34 -25.83 7.39
CA GLY A 208 14.64 -26.76 8.30
C GLY A 208 13.73 -27.74 7.60
#